data_AF-D8SBR1-F1
#
_entry.id   AF-D8SBR1-F1
#
_cell.length_a   1.000
_cell.length_b   1.000
_cell.length_c   1.000
_cell.angle_alpha   90.00
_cell.angle_beta   90.00
_cell.angle_gamma   90.00
#
_symmetry.space_group_name_H-M   'P 1'
#
loop_
_entity.id
_entity.type
_entity.pdbx_description
1 polymer ?
#
loop_
_entity_poly.entity_id
_entity_poly.type
_entity_poly.pdbx_seq_one_letter_code
_entity_poly.pdbx_strand_id
1 'polypeptide(L)'
;MAEECFLILHDISSSLDFFPYEFAVLLVIGQALRKKARYFKDGLYYHGGMGRLIRAVRALARLTRKERFIESLVNASTLQQQRELWYNASACTKRSQAGIFAKMVSFFVTNRFTMSFCAGVCKGQLRLLRKEGNLYNYIVRCLNSTAAYSHLRDSNYFYRCCLTGKFSSNCCPRFLEKENFHKLKTRLAAEECLLIRTATFVEELSKRMYTKVILMDHVDWLEQSDVDVLCKALQAHVIPGGRVIWRSASRPPSYANCIEKSGFKVIQVATSKAYMDRVNMYASFFVAVRVGGLASIKIPIHPSSRLHDHKLDPKEPESPDSVLPAPLWIEI
;
A
#
# COMPACT_ATOMS: atom_id res chain seq x y z
N MET A 1 20.84 -4.29 -0.84
CA MET A 1 20.84 -3.11 0.03
C MET A 1 19.75 -2.17 -0.47
N ALA A 2 18.60 -2.19 0.18
CA ALA A 2 17.49 -1.29 -0.11
C ALA A 2 17.47 -0.29 1.05
N GLU A 3 17.96 0.93 0.80
CA GLU A 3 17.74 2.07 1.66
C GLU A 3 16.35 2.62 1.31
N GLU A 4 15.38 2.44 2.20
CA GLU A 4 14.05 3.04 2.07
C GLU A 4 13.84 4.07 3.17
N CYS A 5 13.37 5.26 2.78
CA CYS A 5 13.09 6.36 3.70
C CYS A 5 11.82 6.06 4.50
N PHE A 6 11.95 5.97 5.83
CA PHE A 6 10.81 5.84 6.73
C PHE A 6 10.26 7.23 7.10
N LEU A 7 8.93 7.36 7.10
CA LEU A 7 8.23 8.59 7.49
C LEU A 7 7.82 8.45 8.96
N ILE A 8 8.50 9.17 9.85
CA ILE A 8 8.20 9.20 11.28
C ILE A 8 7.81 10.64 11.65
N LEU A 9 6.54 10.85 12.01
CA LEU A 9 5.98 12.16 12.37
C LEU A 9 6.35 12.53 13.82
N HIS A 10 6.69 13.79 14.07
CA HIS A 10 7.24 14.26 15.36
C HIS A 10 6.62 15.56 15.87
N ASP A 11 6.88 15.82 17.17
CA ASP A 11 6.68 17.05 17.95
C ASP A 11 7.99 17.33 18.75
N ILE A 12 8.83 18.30 18.33
CA ILE A 12 10.23 18.54 18.84
C ILE A 12 10.29 19.66 19.90
N SER A 13 11.12 19.44 20.94
CA SER A 13 11.87 20.49 21.65
C SER A 13 13.39 20.18 21.67
N SER A 14 14.17 21.09 21.05
CA SER A 14 15.56 21.56 21.33
C SER A 14 16.74 20.58 21.54
N SER A 15 17.75 20.61 20.64
CA SER A 15 19.04 21.34 20.76
C SER A 15 20.10 20.85 19.74
N LEU A 16 20.80 21.78 19.11
CA LEU A 16 21.77 21.65 18.00
C LEU A 16 23.19 21.28 18.46
N ASP A 17 23.96 20.59 17.61
CA ASP A 17 25.40 20.81 17.37
C ASP A 17 25.82 20.19 16.01
N PHE A 18 26.50 20.96 15.15
CA PHE A 18 26.85 20.65 13.75
C PHE A 18 28.34 20.26 13.60
N PHE A 19 28.66 19.18 12.86
CA PHE A 19 30.04 18.77 12.51
C PHE A 19 30.31 18.78 10.99
N PRO A 20 31.55 19.07 10.54
CA PRO A 20 31.91 19.39 9.15
C PRO A 20 31.91 18.22 8.14
N TYR A 21 31.65 16.97 8.58
CA TYR A 21 31.51 15.81 7.67
C TYR A 21 30.18 15.79 6.89
N GLU A 22 29.16 16.55 7.33
CA GLU A 22 27.86 16.61 6.68
C GLU A 22 27.91 17.28 5.29
N PHE A 23 28.85 18.20 5.06
CA PHE A 23 28.94 18.96 3.81
C PHE A 23 29.30 18.10 2.59
N ALA A 24 30.19 17.10 2.76
CA ALA A 24 30.59 16.22 1.67
C ALA A 24 29.46 15.25 1.27
N VAL A 25 28.70 14.77 2.26
CA VAL A 25 27.53 13.89 2.05
C VAL A 25 26.38 14.66 1.39
N LEU A 26 26.12 15.90 1.81
CA LEU A 26 25.16 16.82 1.17
C LEU A 26 25.50 17.12 -0.29
N LEU A 27 26.78 17.20 -0.66
CA LEU A 27 27.21 17.48 -2.03
C LEU A 27 27.01 16.29 -2.97
N VAL A 28 27.31 15.07 -2.50
CA VAL A 28 27.09 13.82 -3.25
C VAL A 28 25.58 13.51 -3.36
N ILE A 29 24.83 13.70 -2.28
CA ILE A 29 23.36 13.63 -2.28
C ILE A 29 22.78 14.70 -3.22
N GLY A 30 23.30 15.93 -3.18
CA GLY A 30 22.89 17.01 -4.08
C GLY A 30 23.12 16.71 -5.56
N GLN A 31 24.22 16.05 -5.92
CA GLN A 31 24.50 15.62 -7.30
C GLN A 31 23.64 14.41 -7.73
N ALA A 32 23.41 13.44 -6.85
CA ALA A 32 22.53 12.30 -7.11
C ALA A 32 21.04 12.71 -7.20
N LEU A 33 20.60 13.63 -6.34
CA LEU A 33 19.28 14.26 -6.38
C LEU A 33 19.12 15.11 -7.65
N ARG A 34 20.13 15.88 -8.07
CA ARG A 34 20.11 16.61 -9.36
C ARG A 34 19.97 15.68 -10.57
N LYS A 35 20.66 14.53 -10.59
CA LYS A 35 20.51 13.53 -11.66
C LYS A 35 19.12 12.87 -11.69
N LYS A 36 18.48 12.68 -10.53
CA LYS A 36 17.13 12.10 -10.42
C LYS A 36 16.00 13.13 -10.45
N ALA A 37 16.30 14.43 -10.29
CA ALA A 37 15.30 15.50 -10.37
C ALA A 37 14.59 15.54 -11.73
N ARG A 38 15.24 15.07 -12.80
CA ARG A 38 14.61 14.88 -14.12
C ARG A 38 13.38 13.97 -14.07
N TYR A 39 13.28 13.05 -13.11
CA TYR A 39 12.13 12.16 -12.96
C TYR A 39 10.84 12.94 -12.67
N PHE A 40 10.94 14.11 -12.02
CA PHE A 40 9.77 14.97 -11.81
C PHE A 40 9.33 15.70 -13.08
N LYS A 41 10.22 15.87 -14.08
CA LYS A 41 9.88 16.45 -15.39
C LYS A 41 9.29 15.41 -16.34
N ASP A 42 9.86 14.20 -16.35
CA ASP A 42 9.50 13.12 -17.26
C ASP A 42 8.39 12.19 -16.69
N GLY A 43 7.90 12.50 -15.48
CA GLY A 43 6.85 11.80 -14.75
C GLY A 43 7.39 10.72 -13.81
N LEU A 44 7.37 11.00 -12.50
CA LEU A 44 8.05 10.22 -11.45
C LEU A 44 7.74 8.71 -11.52
N TYR A 45 6.47 8.37 -11.77
CA TYR A 45 5.97 6.99 -11.78
C TYR A 45 6.36 6.18 -13.04
N TYR A 46 7.00 6.81 -14.04
CA TYR A 46 7.53 6.11 -15.21
C TYR A 46 8.97 5.60 -15.05
N HIS A 47 9.58 5.91 -13.92
CA HIS A 47 10.93 5.49 -13.58
C HIS A 47 10.91 4.30 -12.60
N GLY A 48 12.04 3.59 -12.49
CA GLY A 48 12.14 2.35 -11.70
C GLY A 48 11.51 1.12 -12.38
N GLY A 49 11.46 0.01 -11.65
CA GLY A 49 10.96 -1.28 -12.17
C GLY A 49 9.48 -1.24 -12.55
N MET A 50 8.62 -0.71 -11.68
CA MET A 50 7.19 -0.54 -11.95
C MET A 50 6.94 0.39 -13.13
N GLY A 51 7.71 1.49 -13.25
CA GLY A 51 7.61 2.40 -14.39
C GLY A 51 7.93 1.72 -15.73
N ARG A 52 8.93 0.84 -15.77
CA ARG A 52 9.23 0.01 -16.96
C ARG A 52 8.09 -0.95 -17.28
N LEU A 53 7.49 -1.58 -16.27
CA LEU A 53 6.33 -2.46 -16.46
C LEU A 53 5.12 -1.70 -17.01
N ILE A 54 4.80 -0.54 -16.44
CA ILE A 54 3.71 0.34 -16.92
C ILE A 54 3.94 0.70 -18.39
N ARG A 55 5.17 1.07 -18.77
CA ARG A 55 5.53 1.38 -20.16
C ARG A 55 5.35 0.17 -21.09
N ALA A 56 5.75 -1.02 -20.66
CA ALA A 56 5.57 -2.25 -21.42
C ALA A 56 4.09 -2.60 -21.61
N VAL A 57 3.28 -2.48 -20.55
CA VAL A 57 1.82 -2.69 -20.62
C VAL A 57 1.17 -1.72 -21.60
N ARG A 58 1.58 -0.45 -21.62
CA ARG A 58 1.06 0.53 -22.59
C ARG A 58 1.51 0.26 -24.01
N ALA A 59 2.77 -0.12 -24.22
CA ALA A 59 3.26 -0.51 -25.53
C ALA A 59 2.45 -1.71 -26.07
N LEU A 60 2.18 -2.70 -25.22
CA LEU A 60 1.33 -3.83 -25.56
C LEU A 60 -0.12 -3.41 -25.84
N ALA A 61 -0.69 -2.49 -25.05
CA ALA A 61 -2.02 -1.96 -25.27
C ALA A 61 -2.14 -1.22 -26.62
N ARG A 62 -1.09 -0.49 -27.02
CA ARG A 62 -1.01 0.13 -28.35
C ARG A 62 -0.93 -0.90 -29.46
N LEU A 63 -0.04 -1.87 -29.32
CA LEU A 63 0.13 -2.96 -30.30
C LEU A 63 -1.16 -3.75 -30.50
N THR A 64 -1.89 -4.00 -29.42
CA THR A 64 -3.17 -4.73 -29.43
C THR A 64 -4.40 -3.85 -29.66
N ARG A 65 -4.21 -2.55 -29.94
CA ARG A 65 -5.28 -1.54 -30.12
C ARG A 65 -6.29 -1.46 -28.96
N LYS A 66 -5.86 -1.81 -27.74
CA LYS A 66 -6.64 -1.74 -26.49
C LYS A 66 -6.50 -0.41 -25.73
N GLU A 67 -5.76 0.56 -26.26
CA GLU A 67 -5.58 1.88 -25.63
C GLU A 67 -6.93 2.57 -25.36
N ARG A 68 -7.85 2.57 -26.36
CA ARG A 68 -9.21 3.12 -26.21
C ARG A 68 -10.01 2.47 -25.09
N PHE A 69 -9.82 1.17 -24.86
CA PHE A 69 -10.47 0.46 -23.76
C PHE A 69 -9.94 0.94 -22.40
N ILE A 70 -8.63 1.09 -22.26
CA ILE A 70 -8.03 1.61 -21.02
C ILE A 70 -8.52 3.03 -20.74
N GLU A 71 -8.56 3.89 -21.76
CA GLU A 71 -9.07 5.26 -21.63
C GLU A 71 -10.55 5.29 -21.25
N SER A 72 -11.38 4.45 -21.87
CA SER A 72 -12.81 4.34 -21.56
C SER A 72 -13.04 3.84 -20.13
N LEU A 73 -12.26 2.86 -19.69
CA LEU A 73 -12.36 2.29 -18.35
C LEU A 73 -11.97 3.31 -17.27
N VAL A 74 -10.87 4.05 -17.48
CA VAL A 74 -10.37 5.02 -16.49
C VAL A 74 -11.26 6.28 -16.42
N ASN A 75 -11.93 6.65 -17.51
CA ASN A 75 -12.78 7.83 -17.56
C ASN A 75 -14.29 7.52 -17.48
N ALA A 76 -14.66 6.26 -17.19
CA ALA A 76 -16.06 5.85 -17.04
C ALA A 76 -16.78 6.75 -16.03
N SER A 77 -17.99 7.21 -16.40
CA SER A 77 -18.71 8.22 -15.62
C SER A 77 -19.31 7.71 -14.34
N THR A 78 -19.64 6.43 -14.31
CA THR A 78 -20.21 5.74 -13.15
C THR A 78 -19.48 4.42 -12.92
N LEU A 79 -19.58 3.92 -11.68
CA LEU A 79 -19.06 2.59 -11.35
C LEU A 79 -19.77 1.49 -12.16
N GLN A 80 -21.06 1.66 -12.47
CA GLN A 80 -21.80 0.72 -13.30
C GLN A 80 -21.25 0.64 -14.72
N GLN A 81 -20.99 1.79 -15.37
CA GLN A 81 -20.38 1.82 -16.69
C GLN A 81 -18.99 1.17 -16.68
N GLN A 82 -18.18 1.43 -15.63
CA GLN A 82 -16.88 0.78 -15.46
C GLN A 82 -17.01 -0.74 -15.37
N ARG A 83 -17.99 -1.25 -14.59
CA ARG A 83 -18.28 -2.69 -14.45
C ARG A 83 -18.62 -3.31 -15.79
N GLU A 84 -19.52 -2.70 -16.55
CA GLU A 84 -19.94 -3.19 -17.86
C GLU A 84 -18.76 -3.27 -18.83
N LEU A 85 -17.95 -2.21 -18.93
CA LEU A 85 -16.74 -2.20 -19.74
C LEU A 85 -15.78 -3.34 -19.33
N TRP A 86 -15.52 -3.49 -18.04
CA TRP A 86 -14.62 -4.52 -17.52
C TRP A 86 -15.12 -5.93 -17.78
N TYR A 87 -16.40 -6.22 -17.50
CA TYR A 87 -16.96 -7.56 -17.65
C TYR A 87 -17.17 -7.94 -19.11
N ASN A 88 -17.56 -7.01 -19.98
CA ASN A 88 -17.64 -7.26 -21.42
C ASN A 88 -16.28 -7.60 -22.02
N ALA A 89 -15.24 -6.84 -21.65
CA ALA A 89 -13.87 -7.16 -22.04
C ALA A 89 -13.40 -8.50 -21.46
N SER A 90 -13.75 -8.78 -20.20
CA SER A 90 -13.40 -10.04 -19.53
C SER A 90 -14.12 -11.25 -20.13
N ALA A 91 -15.36 -11.10 -20.60
CA ALA A 91 -16.12 -12.16 -21.28
C ALA A 91 -15.52 -12.49 -22.65
N CYS A 92 -15.18 -11.47 -23.44
CA CYS A 92 -14.42 -11.64 -24.69
C CYS A 92 -13.06 -12.30 -24.43
N THR A 93 -12.42 -11.93 -23.31
CA THR A 93 -11.13 -12.51 -22.93
C THR A 93 -11.28 -13.95 -22.43
N LYS A 94 -12.30 -14.31 -21.65
CA LYS A 94 -12.62 -15.69 -21.23
C LYS A 94 -12.82 -16.63 -22.41
N ARG A 95 -13.48 -16.15 -23.47
CA ARG A 95 -13.67 -16.89 -24.73
C ARG A 95 -12.35 -17.16 -25.47
N SER A 96 -11.32 -16.35 -25.21
CA SER A 96 -9.94 -16.51 -25.72
C SER A 96 -8.93 -17.11 -24.70
N GLN A 97 -9.31 -17.20 -23.42
CA GLN A 97 -8.45 -17.58 -22.28
C GLN A 97 -8.39 -19.08 -22.00
N ALA A 98 -9.13 -19.90 -22.76
CA ALA A 98 -8.99 -21.36 -22.70
C ALA A 98 -7.70 -21.87 -23.37
N GLY A 99 -6.79 -20.98 -23.81
CA GLY A 99 -5.61 -21.32 -24.59
C GLY A 99 -4.25 -21.01 -23.93
N ILE A 100 -3.19 -21.48 -24.60
CA ILE A 100 -1.77 -21.33 -24.25
C ILE A 100 -1.39 -19.87 -23.92
N PHE A 101 -2.03 -18.90 -24.55
CA PHE A 101 -1.78 -17.47 -24.32
C PHE A 101 -2.03 -17.02 -22.88
N ALA A 102 -3.10 -17.52 -22.23
CA ALA A 102 -3.39 -17.18 -20.84
C ALA A 102 -2.31 -17.73 -19.88
N LYS A 103 -1.81 -18.94 -20.16
CA LYS A 103 -0.70 -19.56 -19.41
C LYS A 103 0.61 -18.80 -19.61
N MET A 104 0.89 -18.32 -20.82
CA MET A 104 2.05 -17.47 -21.10
C MET A 104 1.96 -16.14 -20.34
N VAL A 105 0.83 -15.44 -20.41
CA VAL A 105 0.62 -14.17 -19.68
C VAL A 105 0.74 -14.41 -18.17
N SER A 106 0.13 -15.47 -17.65
CA SER A 106 0.30 -15.88 -16.24
C SER A 106 1.77 -16.08 -15.90
N PHE A 107 2.52 -16.83 -16.71
CA PHE A 107 3.95 -17.07 -16.49
C PHE A 107 4.75 -15.76 -16.45
N PHE A 108 4.55 -14.85 -17.41
CA PHE A 108 5.26 -13.58 -17.45
C PHE A 108 4.91 -12.65 -16.28
N VAL A 109 3.65 -12.62 -15.86
CA VAL A 109 3.20 -11.75 -14.75
C VAL A 109 3.62 -12.32 -13.39
N THR A 110 3.61 -13.65 -13.22
CA THR A 110 3.88 -14.31 -11.93
C THR A 110 5.32 -14.81 -11.76
N ASN A 111 6.18 -14.65 -12.78
CA ASN A 111 7.60 -14.96 -12.65
C ASN A 111 8.22 -14.13 -11.53
N ARG A 112 9.08 -14.77 -10.72
CA ARG A 112 9.88 -14.16 -9.67
C ARG A 112 10.59 -12.88 -10.12
N PHE A 113 11.12 -12.83 -11.34
CA PHE A 113 11.77 -11.63 -11.84
C PHE A 113 10.79 -10.45 -11.94
N THR A 114 9.64 -10.66 -12.58
CA THR A 114 8.58 -9.64 -12.69
C THR A 114 8.06 -9.22 -11.32
N MET A 115 7.80 -10.18 -10.43
CA MET A 115 7.28 -9.90 -9.10
C MET A 115 8.28 -9.08 -8.27
N SER A 116 9.55 -9.47 -8.23
CA SER A 116 10.54 -8.78 -7.40
C SER A 116 11.06 -7.50 -8.04
N PHE A 117 11.32 -7.47 -9.35
CA PHE A 117 11.90 -6.31 -10.01
C PHE A 117 10.86 -5.27 -10.43
N CYS A 118 9.69 -5.70 -10.92
CA CYS A 118 8.67 -4.79 -11.43
C CYS A 118 7.61 -4.45 -10.38
N ALA A 119 7.10 -5.46 -9.66
CA ALA A 119 6.08 -5.24 -8.64
C ALA A 119 6.65 -4.93 -7.25
N GLY A 120 7.97 -5.02 -7.06
CA GLY A 120 8.63 -4.75 -5.78
C GLY A 120 8.36 -5.82 -4.70
N VAL A 121 7.82 -6.98 -5.08
CA VAL A 121 7.44 -8.03 -4.13
C VAL A 121 8.67 -8.85 -3.72
N CYS A 122 9.08 -8.66 -2.47
CA CYS A 122 10.20 -9.38 -1.86
C CYS A 122 9.89 -10.88 -1.67
N LYS A 123 10.94 -11.67 -1.41
CA LYS A 123 10.82 -13.14 -1.22
C LYS A 123 9.86 -13.49 -0.07
N GLY A 124 9.92 -12.76 1.05
CA GLY A 124 9.03 -12.95 2.20
C GLY A 124 7.57 -12.78 1.83
N GLN A 125 7.24 -11.65 1.20
CA GLN A 125 5.88 -11.34 0.77
C GLN A 125 5.36 -12.33 -0.28
N LEU A 126 6.23 -12.78 -1.19
CA LEU A 126 5.89 -13.80 -2.17
C LEU A 126 5.61 -15.17 -1.53
N ARG A 127 6.27 -15.53 -0.42
CA ARG A 127 5.94 -16.76 0.34
C ARG A 127 4.55 -16.65 0.97
N LEU A 128 4.20 -15.48 1.51
CA LEU A 128 2.86 -15.24 2.06
C LEU A 128 1.78 -15.37 0.99
N LEU A 129 1.97 -14.70 -0.16
CA LEU A 129 1.03 -14.78 -1.30
C LEU A 129 0.86 -16.21 -1.82
N ARG A 130 1.93 -17.01 -1.88
CA ARG A 130 1.84 -18.42 -2.32
C ARG A 130 1.09 -19.31 -1.34
N LYS A 131 1.09 -18.99 -0.04
CA LYS A 131 0.27 -19.72 0.95
C LYS A 131 -1.23 -19.43 0.77
N GLU A 132 -1.58 -18.25 0.25
CA GLU A 132 -2.97 -17.88 -0.07
C GLU A 132 -3.51 -18.58 -1.34
N GLY A 133 -2.63 -19.18 -2.15
CA GLY A 133 -2.98 -19.99 -3.31
C GLY A 133 -2.25 -19.60 -4.58
N ASN A 134 -2.90 -19.80 -5.73
CA ASN A 134 -2.32 -19.46 -7.03
C ASN A 134 -2.21 -17.94 -7.20
N LEU A 135 -0.98 -17.46 -7.44
CA LEU A 135 -0.67 -16.03 -7.54
C LEU A 135 -1.40 -15.33 -8.71
N TYR A 136 -1.58 -16.01 -9.84
CA TYR A 136 -2.34 -15.44 -10.95
C TYR A 136 -3.80 -15.24 -10.57
N ASN A 137 -4.43 -16.24 -9.94
CA ASN A 137 -5.80 -16.14 -9.45
C ASN A 137 -5.94 -15.03 -8.40
N TYR A 138 -4.93 -14.86 -7.53
CA TYR A 138 -4.87 -13.75 -6.58
C TYR A 138 -4.92 -12.40 -7.30
N ILE A 139 -4.01 -12.17 -8.26
CA ILE A 139 -3.93 -10.91 -9.02
C ILE A 139 -5.23 -10.65 -9.78
N VAL A 140 -5.76 -11.66 -10.49
CA VAL A 140 -7.02 -11.53 -11.25
C VAL A 140 -8.18 -11.18 -10.32
N ARG A 141 -8.26 -11.81 -9.14
CA ARG A 141 -9.28 -11.52 -8.13
C ARG A 141 -9.17 -10.09 -7.61
N CYS A 142 -7.95 -9.63 -7.29
CA CYS A 142 -7.69 -8.26 -6.87
C CYS A 142 -8.17 -7.27 -7.93
N LEU A 143 -7.78 -7.47 -9.19
CA LEU A 143 -8.18 -6.62 -10.31
C LEU A 143 -9.69 -6.62 -10.56
N ASN A 144 -10.33 -7.79 -10.58
CA ASN A 144 -11.77 -7.92 -10.76
C ASN A 144 -12.53 -7.20 -9.66
N SER A 145 -12.10 -7.36 -8.41
CA SER A 145 -12.76 -6.72 -7.27
C SER A 145 -12.51 -5.21 -7.27
N THR A 146 -11.31 -4.76 -7.64
CA THR A 146 -11.04 -3.33 -7.84
C THR A 146 -11.92 -2.75 -8.93
N ALA A 147 -12.06 -3.41 -10.08
CA ALA A 147 -12.92 -2.93 -11.16
C ALA A 147 -14.41 -2.95 -10.78
N ALA A 148 -14.83 -3.91 -9.96
CA ALA A 148 -16.20 -4.02 -9.49
C ALA A 148 -16.55 -2.98 -8.43
N TYR A 149 -15.63 -2.68 -7.52
CA TYR A 149 -15.96 -1.88 -6.33
C TYR A 149 -15.30 -0.50 -6.38
N SER A 150 -14.07 -0.36 -6.84
CA SER A 150 -13.35 0.92 -6.77
C SER A 150 -13.50 1.74 -8.06
N HIS A 151 -14.11 2.93 -8.00
CA HIS A 151 -14.27 3.78 -9.19
C HIS A 151 -12.94 4.43 -9.58
N LEU A 152 -12.40 4.07 -10.74
CA LEU A 152 -11.06 4.48 -11.18
C LEU A 152 -10.96 5.98 -11.44
N ARG A 153 -12.04 6.60 -11.90
CA ARG A 153 -12.04 8.03 -12.26
C ARG A 153 -12.01 8.91 -11.02
N ASP A 154 -12.90 8.65 -10.07
CA ASP A 154 -13.22 9.61 -9.01
C ASP A 154 -12.64 9.21 -7.65
N SER A 155 -12.30 7.94 -7.42
CA SER A 155 -11.78 7.52 -6.10
C SER A 155 -10.48 6.74 -6.12
N ASN A 156 -10.17 5.96 -7.15
CA ASN A 156 -8.98 5.09 -7.13
C ASN A 156 -7.73 5.69 -7.80
N TYR A 157 -7.10 6.66 -7.14
CA TYR A 157 -5.90 7.32 -7.67
C TYR A 157 -4.70 6.36 -7.83
N PHE A 158 -4.66 5.23 -7.12
CA PHE A 158 -3.58 4.25 -7.19
C PHE A 158 -3.50 3.60 -8.58
N TYR A 159 -4.61 2.97 -9.00
CA TYR A 159 -4.69 2.32 -10.31
C TYR A 159 -4.76 3.33 -11.45
N ARG A 160 -5.46 4.44 -11.23
CA ARG A 160 -5.51 5.54 -12.21
C ARG A 160 -4.12 6.05 -12.54
N CYS A 161 -3.26 6.24 -11.53
CA CYS A 161 -1.87 6.65 -11.74
C CYS A 161 -1.08 5.59 -12.50
N CYS A 162 -1.26 4.30 -12.20
CA CYS A 162 -0.58 3.24 -12.98
C CYS A 162 -0.97 3.27 -14.46
N LEU A 163 -2.27 3.43 -14.76
CA LEU A 163 -2.81 3.38 -16.11
C LEU A 163 -2.51 4.66 -16.92
N THR A 164 -2.60 5.84 -16.29
CA THR A 164 -2.48 7.14 -16.98
C THR A 164 -1.17 7.87 -16.70
N GLY A 165 -0.46 7.51 -15.63
CA GLY A 165 0.75 8.15 -15.10
C GLY A 165 0.55 9.56 -14.56
N LYS A 166 -0.70 9.97 -14.32
CA LYS A 166 -1.04 11.27 -13.75
C LYS A 166 -2.17 11.12 -12.74
N PHE A 167 -2.16 11.99 -11.73
CA PHE A 167 -3.33 12.21 -10.88
C PHE A 167 -4.30 13.18 -11.57
N SER A 168 -5.57 13.17 -11.17
CA SER A 168 -6.51 14.24 -11.51
C SER A 168 -6.74 15.11 -10.27
N SER A 169 -7.28 16.33 -10.46
CA SER A 169 -7.66 17.21 -9.35
C SER A 169 -8.66 16.55 -8.40
N ASN A 170 -9.57 15.75 -8.97
CA ASN A 170 -10.67 15.13 -8.23
C ASN A 170 -10.31 13.74 -7.69
N CYS A 171 -9.20 13.15 -8.13
CA CYS A 171 -8.76 11.82 -7.72
C CYS A 171 -7.23 11.83 -7.57
N CYS A 172 -6.79 12.24 -6.39
CA CYS A 172 -5.39 12.31 -5.98
C CYS A 172 -5.21 11.88 -4.51
N PRO A 173 -3.99 11.54 -4.07
CA PRO A 173 -3.69 11.34 -2.66
C PRO A 173 -4.07 12.56 -1.83
N ARG A 174 -4.58 12.34 -0.61
CA ARG A 174 -5.04 13.43 0.27
C ARG A 174 -4.03 14.53 0.50
N PHE A 175 -2.74 14.20 0.54
CA PHE A 175 -1.66 15.18 0.72
C PHE A 175 -1.44 16.10 -0.50
N LEU A 176 -2.01 15.77 -1.67
CA LEU A 176 -2.00 16.62 -2.87
C LEU A 176 -3.28 17.46 -3.01
N GLU A 177 -4.31 17.21 -2.20
CA GLU A 177 -5.49 18.08 -2.14
C GLU A 177 -5.05 19.48 -1.73
N LYS A 178 -5.55 20.52 -2.42
CA LYS A 178 -5.05 21.90 -2.31
C LYS A 178 -4.95 22.38 -0.86
N GLU A 179 -5.98 22.12 -0.05
CA GLU A 179 -6.02 22.50 1.35
C GLU A 179 -4.97 21.74 2.20
N ASN A 180 -4.92 20.41 2.07
CA ASN A 180 -3.98 19.59 2.83
C ASN A 180 -2.54 19.85 2.40
N PHE A 181 -2.29 20.02 1.10
CA PHE A 181 -0.98 20.38 0.59
C PHE A 181 -0.51 21.72 1.15
N HIS A 182 -1.39 22.73 1.24
CA HIS A 182 -1.06 24.00 1.86
C HIS A 182 -0.76 23.83 3.35
N LYS A 183 -1.59 23.09 4.10
CA LYS A 183 -1.34 22.78 5.52
C LYS A 183 0.01 22.10 5.72
N LEU A 184 0.31 21.08 4.91
CA LEU A 184 1.58 20.34 4.96
C LEU A 184 2.73 21.27 4.62
N LYS A 185 2.65 22.03 3.53
CA LYS A 185 3.73 22.93 3.10
C LYS A 185 4.03 24.00 4.14
N THR A 186 3.01 24.64 4.71
CA THR A 186 3.18 25.73 5.67
C THR A 186 3.63 25.21 7.03
N ARG A 187 2.99 24.17 7.58
CA ARG A 187 3.34 23.64 8.90
C ARG A 187 4.64 22.85 8.91
N LEU A 188 4.84 21.94 7.95
CA LEU A 188 6.05 21.11 7.94
C LEU A 188 7.33 21.93 7.71
N ALA A 189 7.25 23.00 6.91
CA ALA A 189 8.40 23.85 6.65
C ALA A 189 8.67 24.83 7.80
N ALA A 190 7.65 25.19 8.60
CA ALA A 190 7.80 26.15 9.70
C ALA A 190 8.16 25.48 11.03
N GLU A 191 7.69 24.25 11.28
CA GLU A 191 7.74 23.62 12.62
C GLU A 191 8.63 22.36 12.67
N GLU A 192 9.38 22.03 11.61
CA GLU A 192 10.25 20.85 11.52
C GLU A 192 9.59 19.50 11.94
N CYS A 193 8.26 19.40 11.88
CA CYS A 193 7.51 18.21 12.32
C CYS A 193 7.72 16.95 11.45
N LEU A 194 8.48 17.08 10.35
CA LEU A 194 8.79 15.97 9.45
C LEU A 194 10.29 15.72 9.41
N LEU A 195 10.68 14.56 9.93
CA LEU A 195 12.04 14.06 9.84
C LEU A 195 12.09 12.93 8.81
N ILE A 196 12.87 13.13 7.76
CA ILE A 196 13.18 12.09 6.78
C ILE A 196 14.48 11.42 7.22
N ARG A 197 14.47 10.09 7.28
CA ARG A 197 15.62 9.26 7.70
C ARG A 197 15.85 8.16 6.68
N THR A 198 17.12 7.89 6.38
CA THR A 198 17.56 6.87 5.40
C THR A 198 18.20 5.65 6.06
N ALA A 199 18.25 5.59 7.39
CA ALA A 199 18.79 4.46 8.13
C ALA A 199 17.78 3.31 8.25
N THR A 200 18.20 2.20 8.86
CA THR A 200 17.33 1.03 9.04
C THR A 200 16.17 1.34 9.99
N PHE A 201 15.02 0.71 9.78
CA PHE A 201 13.82 1.00 10.57
C PHE A 201 14.02 0.80 12.07
N VAL A 202 14.61 -0.33 12.46
CA VAL A 202 14.82 -0.68 13.88
C VAL A 202 15.82 0.28 14.52
N GLU A 203 16.87 0.70 13.82
CA GLU A 203 17.83 1.67 14.33
C GLU A 203 17.16 3.03 14.61
N GLU A 204 16.31 3.51 13.69
CA GLU A 204 15.57 4.77 13.90
C GLU A 204 14.46 4.64 14.95
N LEU A 205 13.82 3.47 15.04
CA LEU A 205 12.84 3.17 16.08
C LEU A 205 13.50 3.16 17.47
N SER A 206 14.74 2.69 17.59
CA SER A 206 15.39 2.60 18.90
C SER A 206 15.90 3.94 19.47
N LYS A 207 15.77 5.04 18.72
CA LYS A 207 16.26 6.36 19.15
C LYS A 207 15.34 7.10 20.11
N ARG A 208 14.06 6.69 20.24
CA ARG A 208 13.05 7.41 21.03
C ARG A 208 11.82 6.56 21.35
N MET A 209 10.89 7.13 22.10
CA MET A 209 9.60 6.53 22.40
C MET A 209 8.52 7.02 21.43
N TYR A 210 7.59 6.14 21.05
CA TYR A 210 6.54 6.44 20.07
C TYR A 210 5.14 6.14 20.60
N THR A 211 4.20 7.02 20.28
CA THR A 211 2.76 6.83 20.50
C THR A 211 2.11 6.06 19.35
N LYS A 212 2.64 6.18 18.13
CA LYS A 212 2.12 5.54 16.92
C LYS A 212 3.28 5.12 16.02
N VAL A 213 3.23 3.89 15.54
CA VAL A 213 4.21 3.31 14.61
C VAL A 213 3.45 2.72 13.42
N ILE A 214 3.79 3.16 12.21
CA ILE A 214 3.17 2.65 10.98
C ILE A 214 4.20 1.79 10.27
N LEU A 215 3.98 0.47 10.27
CA LEU A 215 4.87 -0.48 9.62
C LEU A 215 4.54 -0.69 8.13
N MET A 216 3.41 -0.18 7.64
CA MET A 216 2.99 -0.47 6.25
C MET A 216 2.97 -1.99 5.99
N ASP A 217 3.53 -2.47 4.88
CA ASP A 217 3.64 -3.89 4.53
C ASP A 217 5.09 -4.43 4.62
N HIS A 218 6.06 -3.65 5.12
CA HIS A 218 7.46 -4.08 5.12
C HIS A 218 7.72 -5.30 6.01
N VAL A 219 6.85 -5.56 7.01
CA VAL A 219 6.97 -6.75 7.88
C VAL A 219 6.78 -8.04 7.08
N ASP A 220 6.03 -8.01 5.97
CA ASP A 220 5.91 -9.15 5.06
C ASP A 220 7.25 -9.53 4.41
N TRP A 221 8.23 -8.62 4.39
CA TRP A 221 9.53 -8.83 3.75
C TRP A 221 10.54 -9.49 4.68
N LEU A 222 10.30 -9.41 6.00
CA LEU A 222 11.22 -9.84 7.03
C LEU A 222 11.29 -11.37 7.14
N GLU A 223 12.48 -11.87 7.45
CA GLU A 223 12.65 -13.24 7.93
C GLU A 223 12.36 -13.31 9.44
N GLN A 224 12.17 -14.52 9.98
CA GLN A 224 11.76 -14.69 11.38
C GLN A 224 12.73 -14.02 12.37
N SER A 225 14.04 -14.08 12.13
CA SER A 225 15.05 -13.42 12.97
C SER A 225 14.86 -11.90 13.03
N ASP A 226 14.51 -11.28 11.91
CA ASP A 226 14.31 -9.84 11.83
C ASP A 226 12.97 -9.42 12.46
N VAL A 227 11.95 -10.28 12.38
CA VAL A 227 10.68 -10.11 13.11
C VAL A 227 10.93 -10.11 14.61
N ASP A 228 11.77 -11.00 15.13
CA ASP A 228 12.07 -11.07 16.56
C ASP A 228 12.80 -9.80 17.05
N VAL A 229 13.74 -9.28 16.24
CA VAL A 229 14.42 -8.00 16.50
C VAL A 229 13.43 -6.84 16.49
N LEU A 230 12.56 -6.77 15.48
CA LEU A 230 11.52 -5.75 15.39
C LEU A 230 10.58 -5.81 16.60
N CYS A 231 10.14 -7.00 17.01
CA CYS A 231 9.24 -7.19 18.15
C CYS A 231 9.85 -6.67 19.45
N LYS A 232 11.13 -6.94 19.72
CA LYS A 232 11.86 -6.41 20.87
C LYS A 232 11.96 -4.88 20.82
N ALA A 233 12.28 -4.32 19.65
CA ALA A 233 12.37 -2.87 19.49
C ALA A 233 11.01 -2.19 19.68
N LEU A 234 9.92 -2.75 19.13
CA LEU A 234 8.57 -2.25 19.35
C LEU A 234 8.20 -2.30 20.84
N GLN A 235 8.52 -3.39 21.53
CA GLN A 235 8.27 -3.52 22.96
C GLN A 235 8.99 -2.45 23.79
N ALA A 236 10.25 -2.15 23.45
CA ALA A 236 11.06 -1.17 24.17
C ALA A 236 10.68 0.28 23.85
N HIS A 237 10.26 0.56 22.61
CA HIS A 237 10.15 1.93 22.08
C HIS A 237 8.72 2.39 21.78
N VAL A 238 7.71 1.56 22.01
CA VAL A 238 6.29 1.98 21.94
C VAL A 238 5.75 2.12 23.35
N ILE A 239 5.27 3.32 23.70
CA ILE A 239 4.73 3.59 25.04
C ILE A 239 3.48 2.73 25.32
N PRO A 240 3.14 2.43 26.59
CA PRO A 240 1.85 1.84 26.95
C PRO A 240 0.67 2.65 26.37
N GLY A 241 -0.30 1.96 25.75
CA GLY A 241 -1.39 2.57 24.98
C GLY A 241 -1.01 3.05 23.57
N GLY A 242 0.28 3.01 23.21
CA GLY A 242 0.77 3.31 21.87
C GLY A 242 0.31 2.27 20.84
N ARG A 243 0.26 2.67 19.56
CA ARG A 243 -0.35 1.89 18.47
C ARG A 243 0.67 1.49 17.41
N VAL A 244 0.61 0.26 16.94
CA VAL A 244 1.36 -0.25 15.79
C VAL A 244 0.38 -0.62 14.70
N ILE A 245 0.60 -0.16 13.46
CA ILE A 245 -0.39 -0.27 12.36
C ILE A 245 0.29 -0.84 11.12
N TRP A 246 -0.30 -1.88 10.51
CA TRP A 246 0.27 -2.52 9.32
C TRP A 246 -0.79 -3.17 8.42
N ARG A 247 -0.42 -3.46 7.18
CA ARG A 247 -1.16 -4.30 6.23
C ARG A 247 -0.33 -5.54 5.92
N SER A 248 -0.99 -6.64 5.53
CA SER A 248 -0.29 -7.84 5.09
C SER A 248 -0.92 -8.44 3.83
N ALA A 249 -0.06 -9.03 3.00
CA ALA A 249 -0.43 -9.88 1.88
C ALA A 249 -1.02 -11.24 2.33
N SER A 250 -0.81 -11.63 3.60
CA SER A 250 -1.42 -12.81 4.23
C SER A 250 -2.70 -12.44 4.98
N ARG A 251 -3.68 -13.35 5.10
CA ARG A 251 -4.81 -13.13 6.01
C ARG A 251 -4.37 -13.20 7.48
N PRO A 252 -3.81 -14.32 7.98
CA PRO A 252 -3.07 -14.34 9.22
C PRO A 252 -1.55 -14.36 8.96
N PRO A 253 -0.82 -13.25 9.12
CA PRO A 253 0.64 -13.29 9.11
C PRO A 253 1.18 -13.88 10.42
N SER A 254 2.19 -14.76 10.35
CA SER A 254 2.78 -15.40 11.54
C SER A 254 3.40 -14.40 12.53
N TYR A 255 3.89 -13.27 12.03
CA TYR A 255 4.48 -12.23 12.85
C TYR A 255 3.44 -11.46 13.70
N ALA A 256 2.14 -11.53 13.39
CA ALA A 256 1.10 -10.93 14.24
C ALA A 256 1.12 -11.54 15.64
N ASN A 257 1.27 -12.86 15.74
CA ASN A 257 1.40 -13.57 17.01
C ASN A 257 2.71 -13.21 17.75
N CYS A 258 3.78 -12.90 17.00
CA CYS A 258 5.05 -12.46 17.60
C CYS A 258 4.91 -11.07 18.24
N ILE A 259 4.24 -10.15 17.55
CA ILE A 259 3.90 -8.82 18.08
C ILE A 259 3.01 -8.96 19.31
N GLU A 260 1.99 -9.83 19.26
CA GLU A 260 1.10 -10.07 20.40
C GLU A 260 1.85 -10.54 21.64
N LYS A 261 2.67 -11.60 21.49
CA LYS A 261 3.54 -12.14 22.56
C LYS A 261 4.52 -11.13 23.13
N SER A 262 4.83 -10.07 22.39
CA SER A 262 5.75 -9.02 22.81
C SER A 262 5.10 -7.95 23.68
N GLY A 263 3.84 -8.12 24.10
CA GLY A 263 3.13 -7.22 25.00
C GLY A 263 2.18 -6.25 24.30
N PHE A 264 1.58 -6.70 23.20
CA PHE A 264 0.59 -5.92 22.46
C PHE A 264 -0.72 -6.70 22.35
N LYS A 265 -1.86 -6.00 22.43
CA LYS A 265 -3.15 -6.56 22.03
C LYS A 265 -3.33 -6.34 20.52
N VAL A 266 -3.30 -7.42 19.74
CA VAL A 266 -3.38 -7.35 18.28
C VAL A 266 -4.83 -7.48 17.81
N ILE A 267 -5.26 -6.57 16.95
CA ILE A 267 -6.60 -6.56 16.37
C ILE A 267 -6.49 -6.60 14.85
N GLN A 268 -7.13 -7.60 14.26
CA GLN A 268 -7.38 -7.63 12.83
C GLN A 268 -8.58 -6.72 12.51
N VAL A 269 -8.28 -5.50 12.06
CA VAL A 269 -9.30 -4.47 11.76
C VAL A 269 -10.09 -4.82 10.51
N ALA A 270 -9.43 -5.39 9.51
CA ALA A 270 -10.08 -5.84 8.29
C ALA A 270 -9.38 -7.08 7.74
N THR A 271 -10.17 -7.97 7.17
CA THR A 271 -9.71 -9.02 6.27
C THR A 271 -10.79 -9.23 5.21
N SER A 272 -10.38 -9.60 4.00
CA SER A 272 -11.32 -9.89 2.92
C SER A 272 -10.72 -10.87 1.94
N LYS A 273 -11.55 -11.79 1.44
CA LYS A 273 -11.19 -12.65 0.31
C LYS A 273 -11.41 -11.94 -1.04
N ALA A 274 -12.10 -10.80 -1.07
CA ALA A 274 -12.51 -10.15 -2.33
C ALA A 274 -12.04 -8.70 -2.44
N TYR A 275 -12.58 -7.82 -1.61
CA TYR A 275 -12.28 -6.39 -1.61
C TYR A 275 -12.10 -5.87 -0.18
N MET A 276 -10.99 -5.18 0.09
CA MET A 276 -10.68 -4.62 1.41
C MET A 276 -10.47 -3.10 1.38
N ASP A 277 -9.72 -2.61 0.41
CA ASP A 277 -9.40 -1.18 0.26
C ASP A 277 -9.22 -0.82 -1.23
N ARG A 278 -9.01 0.46 -1.54
CA ARG A 278 -8.83 0.94 -2.93
C ARG A 278 -7.61 0.35 -3.64
N VAL A 279 -6.58 -0.09 -2.91
CA VAL A 279 -5.42 -0.78 -3.50
C VAL A 279 -5.75 -2.24 -3.75
N ASN A 280 -6.48 -2.88 -2.84
CA ASN A 280 -6.94 -4.26 -2.91
C ASN A 280 -5.87 -5.31 -3.26
N MET A 281 -4.61 -5.06 -2.87
CA MET A 281 -3.48 -5.98 -3.08
C MET A 281 -3.04 -6.67 -1.78
N TYR A 282 -3.64 -6.30 -0.65
CA TYR A 282 -3.40 -6.88 0.67
C TYR A 282 -4.64 -7.64 1.13
N ALA A 283 -4.44 -8.67 1.94
CA ALA A 283 -5.49 -9.56 2.41
C ALA A 283 -6.00 -9.20 3.82
N SER A 284 -5.25 -8.38 4.54
CA SER A 284 -5.57 -7.99 5.92
C SER A 284 -4.97 -6.64 6.33
N PHE A 285 -5.59 -6.04 7.35
CA PHE A 285 -5.17 -4.81 8.01
C PHE A 285 -5.26 -4.97 9.53
N PHE A 286 -4.24 -4.53 10.24
CA PHE A 286 -4.10 -4.74 11.68
C PHE A 286 -3.72 -3.47 12.43
N VAL A 287 -4.17 -3.42 13.67
CA VAL A 287 -3.73 -2.46 14.68
C VAL A 287 -3.38 -3.25 15.94
N ALA A 288 -2.20 -3.01 16.49
CA ALA A 288 -1.80 -3.53 17.79
C ALA A 288 -1.68 -2.38 18.80
N VAL A 289 -2.16 -2.61 20.02
CA VAL A 289 -2.11 -1.61 21.11
C VAL A 289 -1.20 -2.13 22.20
N ARG A 290 -0.21 -1.33 22.62
CA ARG A 290 0.70 -1.67 23.70
C ARG A 290 -0.07 -1.80 25.02
N VAL A 291 0.06 -2.94 25.69
CA VAL A 291 -0.63 -3.21 26.96
C VAL A 291 -0.13 -2.27 28.07
N GLY A 292 -1.00 -1.93 29.02
CA GLY A 292 -0.68 -1.11 30.20
C GLY A 292 -1.00 0.39 30.06
N GLY A 293 -1.71 0.81 29.01
CA GLY A 293 -2.21 2.18 28.88
C GLY A 293 -3.43 2.43 29.80
N LEU A 294 -3.52 3.63 30.37
CA LEU A 294 -4.60 4.01 31.31
C LEU A 294 -5.90 4.46 30.62
N ALA A 295 -5.87 4.76 29.32
CA ALA A 295 -7.01 5.29 28.59
C ALA A 295 -7.68 4.22 27.72
N SER A 296 -9.02 4.21 27.70
CA SER A 296 -9.76 3.32 26.81
C SER A 296 -9.55 3.72 25.35
N ILE A 297 -9.22 2.74 24.51
CA ILE A 297 -8.91 2.98 23.09
C ILE A 297 -10.00 2.37 22.21
N LYS A 298 -10.73 3.24 21.51
CA LYS A 298 -11.70 2.82 20.48
C LYS A 298 -11.00 2.56 19.15
N ILE A 299 -11.09 1.34 18.66
CA ILE A 299 -10.57 0.93 17.35
C ILE A 299 -11.75 0.62 16.42
N PRO A 300 -11.82 1.26 15.23
CA PRO A 300 -12.82 0.94 14.24
C PRO A 300 -12.48 -0.41 13.62
N ILE A 301 -13.50 -1.22 13.39
CA ILE A 301 -13.41 -2.54 12.79
C ILE A 301 -14.37 -2.60 11.62
N HIS A 302 -13.85 -3.06 10.49
CA HIS A 302 -14.68 -3.27 9.31
C HIS A 302 -15.59 -4.49 9.54
N PRO A 303 -16.90 -4.43 9.23
CA PRO A 303 -17.82 -5.56 9.41
C PRO A 303 -17.37 -6.85 8.71
N SER A 304 -16.55 -6.76 7.65
CA SER A 304 -15.94 -7.92 6.99
C SER A 304 -14.97 -8.71 7.87
N SER A 305 -14.48 -8.15 8.97
CA SER A 305 -13.67 -8.87 9.97
C SER A 305 -14.43 -10.00 10.68
N ARG A 306 -15.78 -10.01 10.63
CA ARG A 306 -16.63 -11.10 11.14
C ARG A 306 -17.29 -11.94 10.04
N LEU A 307 -17.17 -11.54 8.77
CA LEU A 307 -17.81 -12.24 7.66
C LEU A 307 -16.89 -13.35 7.14
N HIS A 308 -16.97 -14.52 7.77
CA HIS A 308 -16.58 -15.76 7.11
C HIS A 308 -17.53 -16.02 5.93
N ASP A 309 -17.01 -15.99 4.70
CA ASP A 309 -17.58 -16.68 3.54
C ASP A 309 -18.99 -16.31 3.06
N HIS A 310 -19.35 -15.03 2.98
CA HIS A 310 -20.50 -14.66 2.15
C HIS A 310 -20.11 -14.57 0.66
N LYS A 311 -20.80 -15.36 -0.17
CA LYS A 311 -20.91 -15.12 -1.62
C LYS A 311 -21.44 -13.70 -1.81
N LEU A 312 -20.69 -12.90 -2.57
CA LEU A 312 -21.04 -11.53 -2.92
C LEU A 312 -22.35 -11.54 -3.73
N ASP A 313 -23.41 -10.96 -3.17
CA ASP A 313 -24.65 -10.68 -3.88
C ASP A 313 -24.40 -9.55 -4.91
N PRO A 314 -24.76 -9.72 -6.20
CA PRO A 314 -24.59 -8.68 -7.22
C PRO A 314 -25.36 -7.38 -6.97
N LYS A 315 -26.28 -7.34 -5.99
CA LYS A 315 -27.09 -6.18 -5.65
C LYS A 315 -26.69 -5.57 -4.30
N GLU A 316 -25.68 -4.68 -4.30
CA GLU A 316 -25.46 -3.50 -3.43
C GLU A 316 -23.94 -3.17 -3.25
N PRO A 317 -23.51 -1.90 -3.06
CA PRO A 317 -24.10 -0.60 -3.43
C PRO A 317 -23.26 0.14 -4.49
N GLU A 318 -23.74 1.33 -4.90
CA GLU A 318 -22.99 2.35 -5.64
C GLU A 318 -21.77 2.79 -4.83
N SER A 319 -20.55 2.67 -5.38
CA SER A 319 -19.30 3.17 -4.78
C SER A 319 -19.04 2.85 -3.28
N PRO A 320 -18.09 1.96 -2.93
CA PRO A 320 -17.64 1.68 -1.57
C PRO A 320 -17.20 2.91 -0.78
N ASP A 321 -16.83 4.00 -1.45
CA ASP A 321 -16.47 5.25 -0.77
C ASP A 321 -17.69 5.93 -0.12
N SER A 322 -18.92 5.52 -0.49
CA SER A 322 -20.18 6.01 0.10
C SER A 322 -20.86 5.02 1.05
N VAL A 323 -20.40 3.76 1.11
CA VAL A 323 -20.95 2.72 2.00
C VAL A 323 -19.83 1.82 2.52
N LEU A 324 -18.86 2.38 3.24
CA LEU A 324 -18.23 1.59 4.29
C LEU A 324 -19.27 1.55 5.42
N PRO A 325 -19.87 0.39 5.75
CA PRO A 325 -20.80 0.31 6.87
C PRO A 325 -20.14 0.92 8.11
N ALA A 326 -20.94 1.60 8.94
CA ALA A 326 -20.44 2.27 10.14
C ALA A 326 -19.49 1.32 10.90
N PRO A 327 -18.25 1.74 11.20
CA PRO A 327 -17.28 0.85 11.80
C PRO A 327 -17.83 0.34 13.12
N LEU A 328 -17.71 -0.98 13.35
CA LEU A 328 -17.91 -1.53 14.68
C LEU A 328 -16.75 -1.08 15.54
N TRP A 329 -17.01 -0.67 16.78
CA TRP A 329 -15.96 -0.21 17.68
C TRP A 329 -15.61 -1.31 18.66
N ILE A 330 -14.32 -1.61 18.78
CA ILE A 330 -13.79 -2.34 19.95
C ILE A 330 -13.16 -1.32 20.88
N GLU A 331 -13.56 -1.39 22.14
CA GLU A 331 -12.94 -0.65 23.24
C GLU A 331 -11.97 -1.59 23.97
N ILE A 332 -10.79 -1.04 24.29
CA ILE A 332 -9.67 -1.76 24.91
C ILE A 332 -9.22 -1.00 26.13
#